data_AF-A0A7J7DRS4-F1
#
_entry.id   AF-A0A7J7DRS4-F1
#
_cell.length_a   1.000
_cell.length_b   1.000
_cell.length_c   1.000
_cell.angle_alpha   90.00
_cell.angle_beta   90.00
_cell.angle_gamma   90.00
#
_symmetry.space_group_name_H-M   'P 1'
#
loop_
_entity.id
_entity.type
_entity.pdbx_description
1 polymer ?
#
loop_
_entity_poly.entity_id
_entity_poly.type
_entity_poly.pdbx_seq_one_letter_code
_entity_poly.pdbx_strand_id
1 'polypeptide(L)'
;MTMVSLNCSNPDEANPDQILAFDVTIIIILPFHYRPMNNYQNFDMGSENNPFAKLKNLVMVAGHSVYTSSSCEKVDKEDSWFLESYQNHPGQAATFVTHIEEGIESASKDDGALLLFSGGETRKDAGPRSEAQSYWTVAESRGWFGKEESVRWRALTEEHARDSFENLLFSVCRFREVTGAYPQNITVVSYDFKEERFAHLHRLAIRFPESRFFYSGTPASSTSKKAALQGEALVRAQFQEDPYGCKGSLKRKKVRRDPFHRTIPYPNGCPEIQGLFRYCGSVTYPGSLPWTE
;
A
#
# COMPACT_ATOMS: atom_id res chain seq x y z
N MET A 1 2.93 -19.45 -16.57
CA MET A 1 3.48 -18.11 -16.32
C MET A 1 4.13 -18.18 -14.95
N THR A 2 5.45 -18.38 -14.92
CA THR A 2 6.19 -18.66 -13.69
C THR A 2 6.31 -17.37 -12.88
N MET A 3 5.67 -17.30 -11.72
CA MET A 3 5.96 -16.23 -10.75
C MET A 3 7.40 -16.42 -10.27
N VAL A 4 8.27 -15.48 -10.61
CA VAL A 4 9.61 -15.41 -10.02
C VAL A 4 9.43 -14.88 -8.60
N SER A 5 9.32 -15.79 -7.63
CA SER A 5 9.50 -15.43 -6.22
C SER A 5 10.92 -14.92 -6.04
N LEU A 6 11.05 -13.68 -5.58
CA LEU A 6 12.28 -13.18 -4.99
C LEU A 6 12.43 -13.88 -3.62
N ASN A 7 13.16 -14.99 -3.57
CA ASN A 7 13.57 -15.57 -2.29
C ASN A 7 14.78 -14.79 -1.78
N CYS A 8 14.54 -13.74 -0.97
CA CYS A 8 15.56 -13.18 -0.07
C CYS A 8 15.72 -14.07 1.19
N SER A 9 15.61 -15.40 1.06
CA SER A 9 15.77 -16.34 2.19
C SER A 9 17.25 -16.56 2.44
N ASN A 10 17.66 -16.61 3.71
CA ASN A 10 19.01 -17.02 4.11
C ASN A 10 19.33 -18.42 3.52
N PRO A 11 20.53 -18.63 2.97
CA PRO A 11 20.89 -19.90 2.30
C PRO A 11 21.10 -21.11 3.23
N ASP A 12 20.86 -21.01 4.54
CA ASP A 12 21.31 -22.01 5.53
C ASP A 12 20.25 -23.00 6.05
N GLU A 13 19.12 -23.18 5.37
CA GLU A 13 18.18 -24.29 5.70
C GLU A 13 17.81 -25.11 4.46
N ALA A 14 18.66 -26.10 4.15
CA ALA A 14 18.33 -27.20 3.24
C ALA A 14 18.17 -28.49 4.07
N ASN A 15 16.94 -29.00 4.18
CA ASN A 15 16.67 -30.35 4.68
C ASN A 15 16.43 -31.29 3.47
N PRO A 16 17.24 -32.33 3.26
CA PRO A 16 17.06 -33.25 2.15
C PRO A 16 16.14 -34.40 2.59
N ASP A 17 15.09 -34.68 1.82
CA ASP A 17 14.61 -36.04 1.55
C ASP A 17 13.50 -36.00 0.48
N GLN A 18 13.89 -36.32 -0.75
CA GLN A 18 12.97 -36.63 -1.85
C GLN A 18 12.86 -38.15 -1.99
N ILE A 19 11.64 -38.69 -1.92
CA ILE A 19 11.32 -40.03 -2.40
C ILE A 19 10.31 -39.90 -3.54
N LEU A 20 10.68 -40.44 -4.71
CA LEU A 20 9.88 -40.52 -5.92
C LEU A 20 8.80 -41.59 -5.79
N ALA A 21 7.53 -41.23 -6.02
CA ALA A 21 6.44 -42.17 -6.26
C ALA A 21 5.75 -41.80 -7.59
N PHE A 22 5.70 -42.76 -8.51
CA PHE A 22 4.97 -42.66 -9.78
C PHE A 22 3.55 -43.20 -9.57
N ASP A 23 2.54 -42.34 -9.61
CA ASP A 23 1.13 -42.76 -9.63
C ASP A 23 0.47 -42.44 -10.98
N VAL A 24 -0.03 -43.50 -11.62
CA VAL A 24 -0.80 -43.47 -12.87
C VAL A 24 -2.21 -42.99 -12.54
N THR A 25 -2.62 -41.82 -13.06
CA THR A 25 -3.98 -41.30 -12.86
C THR A 25 -4.84 -41.54 -14.09
N ILE A 26 -5.92 -42.33 -13.92
CA ILE A 26 -6.99 -42.54 -14.90
C ILE A 26 -7.93 -41.32 -14.89
N ILE A 27 -8.13 -40.68 -16.05
CA ILE A 27 -9.04 -39.54 -16.20
C ILE A 27 -10.44 -40.04 -16.58
N ILE A 28 -11.41 -39.90 -15.68
CA ILE A 28 -12.83 -40.08 -15.95
C ILE A 28 -13.45 -38.70 -16.17
N ILE A 29 -13.98 -38.44 -17.37
CA ILE A 29 -14.67 -37.19 -17.70
C ILE A 29 -16.16 -37.34 -17.41
N LEU A 30 -16.66 -36.63 -16.40
CA LEU A 30 -18.09 -36.46 -16.12
C LEU A 30 -18.58 -35.07 -16.61
N PRO A 31 -19.81 -34.94 -17.15
CA PRO A 31 -20.29 -33.70 -17.73
C PRO A 31 -20.71 -32.70 -16.66
N PHE A 32 -19.98 -31.58 -16.58
CA PHE A 32 -20.29 -30.45 -15.71
C PHE A 32 -21.60 -29.76 -16.14
N HIS A 33 -22.65 -29.94 -15.35
CA HIS A 33 -23.85 -29.10 -15.39
C HIS A 33 -23.58 -27.81 -14.60
N TYR A 34 -23.43 -26.69 -15.30
CA TYR A 34 -23.33 -25.36 -14.69
C TYR A 34 -24.64 -24.99 -13.98
N ARG A 35 -24.61 -24.86 -12.65
CA ARG A 35 -25.60 -24.11 -11.86
C ARG A 35 -24.94 -22.81 -11.39
N PRO A 36 -25.51 -21.62 -11.65
CA PRO A 36 -25.00 -20.38 -11.07
C PRO A 36 -25.35 -20.35 -9.58
N MET A 37 -24.36 -20.51 -8.73
CA MET A 37 -24.48 -20.24 -7.29
C MET A 37 -24.24 -18.73 -7.09
N ASN A 38 -25.31 -17.96 -7.06
CA ASN A 38 -25.30 -16.60 -6.53
C ASN A 38 -25.93 -16.66 -5.14
N ASN A 39 -25.11 -16.97 -4.14
CA ASN A 39 -25.47 -16.87 -2.72
C ASN A 39 -24.21 -16.42 -1.97
N TYR A 40 -24.01 -15.10 -1.90
CA TYR A 40 -23.17 -14.52 -0.86
C TYR A 40 -23.89 -14.72 0.47
N GLN A 41 -23.65 -15.86 1.11
CA GLN A 41 -23.91 -15.97 2.53
C GLN A 41 -22.97 -14.99 3.23
N ASN A 42 -23.56 -14.01 3.92
CA ASN A 42 -22.90 -13.23 4.95
C ASN A 42 -22.36 -14.22 5.99
N PHE A 43 -21.13 -14.67 5.82
CA PHE A 43 -20.35 -15.24 6.91
C PHE A 43 -19.93 -14.05 7.77
N ASP A 44 -20.79 -13.72 8.74
CA ASP A 44 -20.39 -12.99 9.94
C ASP A 44 -19.41 -13.90 10.69
N MET A 45 -18.15 -13.87 10.24
CA MET A 45 -17.06 -14.56 10.91
C MET A 45 -16.84 -13.79 12.21
N GLY A 46 -17.45 -14.29 13.28
CA GLY A 46 -17.46 -13.67 14.59
C GLY A 46 -16.09 -13.11 14.97
N SER A 47 -16.13 -11.91 15.53
CA SER A 47 -15.02 -11.09 16.04
C SER A 47 -13.97 -11.84 16.88
N GLU A 48 -14.21 -13.08 17.32
CA GLU A 48 -13.34 -13.82 18.24
C GLU A 48 -12.09 -14.45 17.60
N ASN A 49 -12.06 -14.63 16.26
CA ASN A 49 -10.92 -15.27 15.57
C ASN A 49 -10.12 -14.35 14.64
N ASN A 50 -10.44 -13.05 14.57
CA ASN A 50 -9.65 -12.13 13.75
C ASN A 50 -8.35 -11.71 14.47
N PRO A 51 -7.15 -12.09 13.97
CA PRO A 51 -5.89 -11.77 14.63
C PRO A 51 -5.61 -10.26 14.72
N PHE A 52 -6.29 -9.44 13.92
CA PHE A 52 -6.08 -7.99 13.85
C PHE A 52 -7.15 -7.16 14.56
N ALA A 53 -8.17 -7.79 15.17
CA ALA A 53 -9.32 -7.06 15.74
C ALA A 53 -8.96 -6.08 16.88
N LYS A 54 -7.81 -6.28 17.53
CA LYS A 54 -7.32 -5.39 18.59
C LYS A 54 -6.61 -4.14 18.06
N LEU A 55 -6.20 -4.13 16.79
CA LEU A 55 -5.51 -3.00 16.18
C LEU A 55 -6.53 -1.90 15.87
N LYS A 56 -6.18 -0.68 16.27
CA LYS A 56 -7.07 0.49 16.20
C LYS A 56 -6.48 1.62 15.36
N ASN A 57 -5.16 1.64 15.16
CA ASN A 57 -4.48 2.74 14.51
C ASN A 57 -3.84 2.27 13.20
N LEU A 58 -3.84 3.13 12.19
CA LEU A 58 -3.22 2.87 10.91
C LEU A 58 -1.90 3.65 10.81
N VAL A 59 -0.78 2.95 10.63
CA VAL A 59 0.46 3.55 10.11
C VAL A 59 0.56 3.19 8.64
N MET A 60 0.41 4.18 7.77
CA MET A 60 0.43 4.00 6.33
C MET A 60 1.73 4.55 5.76
N VAL A 61 2.48 3.75 5.01
CA VAL A 61 3.70 4.18 4.31
C VAL A 61 3.40 4.26 2.82
N ALA A 62 3.48 5.46 2.24
CA ALA A 62 3.26 5.64 0.82
C ALA A 62 4.48 5.18 0.01
N GLY A 63 4.28 4.24 -0.91
CA GLY A 63 5.25 3.83 -1.90
C GLY A 63 5.56 4.93 -2.92
N HIS A 64 6.79 4.91 -3.44
CA HIS A 64 7.21 5.83 -4.52
C HIS A 64 8.02 5.15 -5.63
N SER A 65 8.40 3.89 -5.44
CA SER A 65 9.27 3.12 -6.33
C SER A 65 9.21 1.62 -6.03
N VAL A 66 9.69 0.81 -6.97
CA VAL A 66 9.72 -0.66 -6.89
C VAL A 66 11.15 -1.12 -6.68
N TYR A 67 11.39 -1.94 -5.66
CA TYR A 67 12.67 -2.61 -5.44
C TYR A 67 12.81 -3.77 -6.43
N THR A 68 13.89 -3.80 -7.20
CA THR A 68 14.08 -4.74 -8.32
C THR A 68 15.32 -5.61 -8.20
N SER A 69 16.24 -5.31 -7.28
CA SER A 69 17.44 -6.13 -7.09
C SER A 69 17.11 -7.50 -6.50
N SER A 70 17.86 -8.51 -6.95
CA SER A 70 17.77 -9.88 -6.45
C SER A 70 18.75 -10.19 -5.32
N SER A 71 19.73 -9.33 -5.04
CA SER A 71 20.77 -9.60 -4.02
C SER A 71 20.38 -9.17 -2.62
N CYS A 72 19.39 -8.27 -2.45
CA CYS A 72 18.91 -7.80 -1.14
C CYS A 72 19.98 -7.07 -0.28
N GLU A 73 21.20 -6.84 -0.80
CA GLU A 73 22.35 -6.28 -0.08
C GLU A 73 22.42 -4.74 -0.11
N LYS A 74 22.11 -4.13 -1.26
CA LYS A 74 22.34 -2.69 -1.56
C LYS A 74 21.04 -1.90 -1.65
N VAL A 75 20.16 -2.07 -0.66
CA VAL A 75 18.81 -1.48 -0.65
C VAL A 75 18.81 0.06 -0.71
N ASP A 76 19.93 0.71 -0.39
CA ASP A 76 20.13 2.15 -0.43
C ASP A 76 20.70 2.68 -1.76
N LYS A 77 20.90 1.81 -2.77
CA LYS A 77 21.49 2.17 -4.07
C LYS A 77 20.46 2.27 -5.18
N GLU A 78 20.62 3.29 -6.03
CA GLU A 78 19.70 3.60 -7.13
C GLU A 78 19.51 2.44 -8.12
N ASP A 79 20.57 1.66 -8.38
CA ASP A 79 20.56 0.50 -9.28
C ASP A 79 19.71 -0.68 -8.77
N SER A 80 19.33 -0.65 -7.49
CA SER A 80 18.50 -1.67 -6.87
C SER A 80 17.01 -1.36 -6.94
N TRP A 81 16.63 -0.19 -7.48
CA TRP A 81 15.26 0.28 -7.61
C TRP A 81 14.91 0.64 -9.06
N PHE A 82 13.66 0.47 -9.42
CA PHE A 82 13.14 0.99 -10.68
C PHE A 82 12.82 2.49 -10.56
N LEU A 83 13.72 3.33 -11.08
CA LEU A 83 13.60 4.79 -10.99
C LEU A 83 13.10 5.39 -12.30
N GLU A 84 12.12 6.30 -12.20
CA GLU A 84 11.83 7.22 -13.31
C GLU A 84 12.95 8.21 -13.53
N SER A 85 12.97 8.85 -14.70
CA SER A 85 13.99 9.85 -15.05
C SER A 85 14.16 10.96 -14.01
N TYR A 86 13.05 11.46 -13.44
CA TYR A 86 13.09 12.50 -12.40
C TYR A 86 13.50 11.98 -11.01
N GLN A 87 13.46 10.66 -10.79
CA GLN A 87 13.89 9.99 -9.56
C GLN A 87 15.35 9.54 -9.65
N ASN A 88 15.94 9.53 -10.85
CA ASN A 88 17.31 9.08 -11.07
C ASN A 88 18.32 10.17 -10.69
N HIS A 89 18.54 10.34 -9.39
CA HIS A 89 19.55 11.22 -8.83
C HIS A 89 20.13 10.62 -7.54
N PRO A 90 21.35 11.03 -7.12
CA PRO A 90 21.99 10.47 -5.93
C PRO A 90 21.14 10.65 -4.66
N GLY A 91 21.08 9.60 -3.85
CA GLY A 91 20.38 9.54 -2.57
C GLY A 91 18.90 9.21 -2.68
N GLN A 92 18.35 9.02 -3.88
CA GLN A 92 16.91 8.74 -4.02
C GLN A 92 16.54 7.41 -3.37
N ALA A 93 17.31 6.34 -3.61
CA ALA A 93 17.03 5.03 -3.04
C ALA A 93 17.07 5.05 -1.51
N ALA A 94 18.04 5.75 -0.93
CA ALA A 94 18.14 5.95 0.51
C ALA A 94 16.87 6.58 1.11
N THR A 95 16.22 7.53 0.41
CA THR A 95 14.95 8.10 0.92
C THR A 95 13.81 7.08 0.98
N PHE A 96 13.75 6.12 0.06
CA PHE A 96 12.76 5.04 0.13
C PHE A 96 13.00 4.14 1.33
N VAL A 97 14.27 3.81 1.60
CA VAL A 97 14.67 3.08 2.82
C VAL A 97 14.25 3.85 4.07
N THR A 98 14.49 5.16 4.13
CA THR A 98 14.06 5.98 5.28
C THR A 98 12.55 5.96 5.48
N HIS A 99 11.72 5.96 4.42
CA HIS A 99 10.27 5.80 4.58
C HIS A 99 9.90 4.45 5.22
N ILE A 100 10.61 3.38 4.85
CA ILE A 100 10.38 2.04 5.38
C ILE A 100 10.72 1.99 6.86
N GLU A 101 11.91 2.48 7.23
CA GLU A 101 12.37 2.53 8.61
C GLU A 101 11.45 3.39 9.49
N GLU A 102 11.08 4.59 9.03
CA GLU A 102 10.17 5.49 9.75
C GLU A 102 8.77 4.87 9.96
N GLY A 103 8.26 4.12 8.97
CA GLY A 103 7.00 3.40 9.11
C GLY A 103 7.05 2.29 10.15
N ILE A 104 8.14 1.53 10.18
CA ILE A 104 8.36 0.47 11.17
C ILE A 104 8.52 1.07 12.55
N GLU A 105 9.30 2.14 12.69
CA GLU A 105 9.52 2.84 13.95
C GLU A 105 8.22 3.50 14.47
N SER A 106 7.43 4.10 13.58
CA SER A 106 6.12 4.65 13.94
C SER A 106 5.17 3.55 14.45
N ALA A 107 5.17 2.38 13.81
CA ALA A 107 4.36 1.25 14.22
C ALA A 107 4.88 0.57 15.50
N SER A 108 6.19 0.55 15.76
CA SER A 108 6.75 -0.05 16.98
C SER A 108 6.44 0.74 18.25
N LYS A 109 6.23 2.06 18.13
CA LYS A 109 5.82 2.94 19.23
C LYS A 109 4.35 2.81 19.62
N ASP A 110 3.56 2.07 18.84
CA ASP A 110 2.12 1.87 19.05
C ASP A 110 1.71 0.41 18.82
N ASP A 111 1.54 -0.35 19.90
CA ASP A 111 1.11 -1.74 19.86
C ASP A 111 -0.28 -1.95 19.24
N GLY A 112 -1.10 -0.88 19.21
CA GLY A 112 -2.40 -0.85 18.56
C GLY A 112 -2.34 -0.52 17.07
N ALA A 113 -1.16 -0.28 16.50
CA ALA A 113 -1.00 0.09 15.10
C ALA A 113 -0.89 -1.11 14.15
N LEU A 114 -1.62 -1.04 13.04
CA LEU A 114 -1.37 -1.83 11.84
C LEU A 114 -0.47 -1.03 10.89
N LEU A 115 0.67 -1.59 10.50
CA LEU A 115 1.53 -1.03 9.46
C LEU A 115 1.04 -1.48 8.07
N LEU A 116 0.76 -0.54 7.18
CA LEU A 116 0.45 -0.80 5.77
C LEU A 116 1.45 -0.10 4.86
N PHE A 117 2.24 -0.87 4.12
CA PHE A 117 2.92 -0.35 2.93
C PHE A 117 1.90 -0.24 1.80
N SER A 118 1.75 0.92 1.18
CA SER A 118 0.70 1.17 0.17
C SER A 118 1.27 1.67 -1.15
N GLY A 119 0.89 1.02 -2.24
CA GLY A 119 1.27 1.36 -3.60
C GLY A 119 1.25 0.15 -4.51
N GLY A 120 0.62 0.29 -5.69
CA GLY A 120 0.38 -0.81 -6.61
C GLY A 120 1.46 -1.05 -7.65
N GLU A 121 1.13 -1.92 -8.62
CA GLU A 121 1.99 -2.27 -9.76
C GLU A 121 2.01 -1.16 -10.82
N THR A 122 2.57 0.01 -10.48
CA THR A 122 2.42 1.22 -11.30
C THR A 122 3.39 1.32 -12.49
N ARG A 123 4.35 0.39 -12.62
CA ARG A 123 5.48 0.46 -13.55
C ARG A 123 5.57 -0.80 -14.41
N LYS A 124 5.29 -0.67 -15.71
CA LYS A 124 5.31 -1.80 -16.66
C LYS A 124 6.69 -2.48 -16.68
N ASP A 125 7.74 -1.68 -16.75
CA ASP A 125 9.10 -2.18 -16.96
C ASP A 125 9.76 -2.71 -15.67
N ALA A 126 9.15 -2.47 -14.50
CA ALA A 126 9.57 -3.09 -13.24
C ALA A 126 9.04 -4.54 -13.07
N GLY A 127 8.15 -4.98 -13.97
CA GLY A 127 7.39 -6.22 -13.87
C GLY A 127 6.14 -6.08 -12.98
N PRO A 128 5.39 -7.18 -12.77
CA PRO A 128 4.17 -7.19 -11.95
C PRO A 128 4.53 -7.18 -10.46
N ARG A 129 5.20 -6.11 -10.02
CA ARG A 129 5.65 -5.88 -8.65
C ARG A 129 5.05 -4.58 -8.14
N SER A 130 4.37 -4.67 -7.00
CA SER A 130 3.78 -3.51 -6.36
C SER A 130 4.84 -2.75 -5.55
N GLU A 131 4.68 -1.42 -5.44
CA GLU A 131 5.55 -0.61 -4.59
C GLU A 131 5.44 -1.07 -3.11
N ALA A 132 4.24 -1.43 -2.66
CA ALA A 132 3.97 -1.96 -1.32
C ALA A 132 4.73 -3.26 -1.03
N GLN A 133 4.63 -4.26 -1.91
CA GLN A 133 5.32 -5.53 -1.72
C GLN A 133 6.83 -5.34 -1.76
N SER A 134 7.35 -4.45 -2.62
CA SER A 134 8.76 -4.12 -2.63
C SER A 134 9.25 -3.55 -1.30
N TYR A 135 8.49 -2.65 -0.67
CA TYR A 135 8.85 -2.08 0.63
C TYR A 135 8.83 -3.15 1.72
N TRP A 136 7.82 -4.02 1.73
CA TRP A 136 7.73 -5.18 2.63
C TRP A 136 8.94 -6.11 2.49
N THR A 137 9.30 -6.48 1.26
CA THR A 137 10.45 -7.35 0.96
C THR A 137 11.77 -6.76 1.44
N VAL A 138 11.98 -5.45 1.22
CA VAL A 138 13.20 -4.76 1.68
C VAL A 138 13.29 -4.81 3.21
N ALA A 139 12.20 -4.48 3.91
CA ALA A 139 12.22 -4.52 5.37
C ALA A 139 12.43 -5.94 5.92
N GLU A 140 11.87 -6.94 5.26
CA GLU A 140 12.05 -8.35 5.63
C GLU A 140 13.49 -8.81 5.42
N SER A 141 14.09 -8.52 4.26
CA SER A 141 15.46 -8.91 3.96
C SER A 141 16.51 -8.26 4.88
N ARG A 142 16.14 -7.14 5.52
CA ARG A 142 16.98 -6.42 6.48
C ARG A 142 16.68 -6.78 7.93
N GLY A 143 15.70 -7.66 8.17
CA GLY A 143 15.29 -8.06 9.51
C GLY A 143 14.72 -6.91 10.35
N TRP A 144 14.21 -5.85 9.73
CA TRP A 144 13.79 -4.64 10.46
C TRP A 144 12.55 -4.84 11.32
N PHE A 145 11.69 -5.81 11.00
CA PHE A 145 10.51 -6.09 11.81
C PHE A 145 10.79 -6.73 13.17
N GLY A 146 11.98 -7.31 13.36
CA GLY A 146 12.37 -8.02 14.58
C GLY A 146 13.26 -7.21 15.53
N LYS A 147 13.63 -5.98 15.15
CA LYS A 147 14.48 -5.11 15.99
C LYS A 147 13.73 -4.47 17.16
N GLU A 148 12.40 -4.40 17.07
CA GLU A 148 11.48 -3.81 18.05
C GLU A 148 10.38 -4.83 18.38
N GLU A 149 9.63 -4.66 19.49
CA GLU A 149 8.50 -5.55 19.87
C GLU A 149 7.65 -5.89 18.63
N SER A 150 7.64 -7.19 18.27
CA SER A 150 7.52 -7.62 16.87
C SER A 150 6.41 -6.91 16.07
N VAL A 151 6.80 -6.00 15.18
CA VAL A 151 5.89 -5.32 14.23
C VAL A 151 5.43 -6.29 13.12
N ARG A 152 6.22 -7.34 12.88
CA ARG A 152 6.08 -8.25 11.73
C ARG A 152 4.68 -8.80 11.54
N TRP A 153 4.06 -9.27 12.63
CA TRP A 153 2.75 -9.93 12.55
C TRP A 153 1.62 -8.97 12.20
N ARG A 154 1.82 -7.67 12.41
CA ARG A 154 0.85 -6.57 12.20
C ARG A 154 1.32 -5.59 11.13
N ALA A 155 2.07 -6.09 10.16
CA ALA A 155 2.51 -5.34 9.01
C ALA A 155 2.11 -6.05 7.72
N LEU A 156 1.36 -5.34 6.87
CA LEU A 156 0.74 -5.86 5.66
C LEU A 156 0.94 -4.88 4.49
N THR A 157 0.41 -5.25 3.32
CA THR A 157 0.47 -4.47 2.09
C THR A 157 -0.92 -4.03 1.61
N GLU A 158 -0.93 -2.90 0.91
CA GLU A 158 -2.02 -2.41 0.06
C GLU A 158 -1.44 -2.22 -1.35
N GLU A 159 -1.78 -3.10 -2.28
CA GLU A 159 -1.05 -3.25 -3.55
C GLU A 159 -1.77 -2.69 -4.78
N HIS A 160 -2.74 -1.78 -4.60
CA HIS A 160 -3.60 -1.30 -5.67
C HIS A 160 -3.59 0.22 -5.86
N ALA A 161 -3.09 1.00 -4.89
CA ALA A 161 -3.04 2.45 -5.03
C ALA A 161 -2.14 2.92 -6.18
N ARG A 162 -2.64 3.86 -6.99
CA ARG A 162 -1.92 4.40 -8.17
C ARG A 162 -1.48 5.85 -7.96
N ASP A 163 -1.96 6.50 -6.92
CA ASP A 163 -1.52 7.83 -6.49
C ASP A 163 -1.66 8.05 -4.99
N SER A 164 -1.27 9.23 -4.52
CA SER A 164 -1.29 9.60 -3.11
C SER A 164 -2.70 9.63 -2.48
N PHE A 165 -3.75 9.86 -3.26
CA PHE A 165 -5.11 9.87 -2.74
C PHE A 165 -5.60 8.43 -2.54
N GLU A 166 -5.41 7.58 -3.55
CA GLU A 166 -5.70 6.14 -3.45
C GLU A 166 -4.88 5.49 -2.36
N ASN A 167 -3.61 5.86 -2.22
CA ASN A 167 -2.74 5.44 -1.13
C ASN A 167 -3.42 5.59 0.25
N LEU A 168 -3.99 6.76 0.53
CA LEU A 168 -4.71 7.00 1.78
C LEU A 168 -6.04 6.24 1.84
N LEU A 169 -6.92 6.43 0.84
CA LEU A 169 -8.27 5.88 0.85
C LEU A 169 -8.29 4.35 0.85
N PHE A 170 -7.40 3.73 0.06
CA PHE A 170 -7.29 2.29 -0.05
C PHE A 170 -6.70 1.70 1.22
N SER A 171 -5.73 2.36 1.85
CA SER A 171 -5.20 1.91 3.16
C SER A 171 -6.24 1.96 4.27
N VAL A 172 -7.10 2.99 4.29
CA VAL A 172 -8.24 3.06 5.23
C VAL A 172 -9.20 1.89 5.00
N CYS A 173 -9.47 1.56 3.73
CA CYS A 173 -10.33 0.44 3.41
C CYS A 173 -9.67 -0.91 3.74
N ARG A 174 -8.39 -1.08 3.41
CA ARG A 174 -7.61 -2.27 3.74
C ARG A 174 -7.57 -2.52 5.24
N PHE A 175 -7.41 -1.45 6.04
CA PHE A 175 -7.50 -1.52 7.49
C PHE A 175 -8.85 -2.07 7.94
N ARG A 176 -9.97 -1.57 7.39
CA ARG A 176 -11.32 -2.06 7.73
C ARG A 176 -11.53 -3.53 7.33
N GLU A 177 -11.02 -3.92 6.18
CA GLU A 177 -11.10 -5.28 5.67
C GLU A 177 -10.42 -6.28 6.61
N VAL A 178 -9.23 -5.92 7.13
CA VAL A 178 -8.45 -6.84 7.98
C VAL A 178 -8.80 -6.75 9.46
N THR A 179 -9.19 -5.59 10.00
CA THR A 179 -9.41 -5.41 11.44
C THR A 179 -10.85 -5.57 11.89
N GLY A 180 -11.83 -5.42 11.00
CA GLY A 180 -13.23 -5.38 11.44
C GLY A 180 -13.76 -3.97 11.74
N ALA A 181 -12.91 -2.93 11.80
CA ALA A 181 -13.30 -1.57 12.13
C ALA A 181 -12.50 -0.53 11.33
N TYR A 182 -12.98 0.71 11.27
CA TYR A 182 -12.19 1.80 10.68
C TYR A 182 -11.13 2.33 11.66
N PRO A 183 -10.01 2.87 11.17
CA PRO A 183 -8.94 3.32 12.05
C PRO A 183 -9.40 4.48 12.94
N GLN A 184 -9.05 4.41 14.22
CA GLN A 184 -9.19 5.49 15.18
C GLN A 184 -8.20 6.61 14.87
N ASN A 185 -6.94 6.29 14.62
CA ASN A 185 -5.92 7.25 14.21
C ASN A 185 -5.27 6.83 12.89
N ILE A 186 -4.83 7.80 12.10
CA ILE A 186 -4.03 7.57 10.89
C ILE A 186 -2.72 8.34 11.03
N THR A 187 -1.60 7.65 10.91
CA THR A 187 -0.27 8.22 10.73
C THR A 187 0.18 7.92 9.31
N VAL A 188 0.42 8.97 8.51
CA VAL A 188 0.97 8.81 7.15
C VAL A 188 2.48 9.05 7.18
N VAL A 189 3.24 8.12 6.62
CA VAL A 189 4.67 8.23 6.37
C VAL A 189 4.92 8.45 4.89
N SER A 190 5.50 9.59 4.55
CA SER A 190 5.86 9.94 3.18
C SER A 190 6.89 11.08 3.18
N TYR A 191 7.14 11.70 2.03
CA TYR A 191 8.05 12.85 1.97
C TYR A 191 7.52 14.06 2.74
N ASP A 192 8.41 14.79 3.42
CA ASP A 192 8.12 16.04 4.14
C ASP A 192 7.34 17.05 3.28
N PHE A 193 7.77 17.27 2.04
CA PHE A 193 7.14 18.21 1.13
C PHE A 193 5.69 17.84 0.75
N LYS A 194 5.25 16.58 0.97
CA LYS A 194 3.89 16.11 0.65
C LYS A 194 2.89 16.27 1.80
N GLU A 195 3.35 16.69 2.98
CA GLU A 195 2.52 16.82 4.20
C GLU A 195 1.25 17.61 3.91
N GLU A 196 1.38 18.81 3.37
CA GLU A 196 0.26 19.70 3.02
C GLU A 196 -0.80 19.01 2.15
N ARG A 197 -0.37 18.21 1.17
CA ARG A 197 -1.31 17.49 0.31
C ARG A 197 -2.04 16.38 1.06
N PHE A 198 -1.36 15.63 1.93
CA PHE A 198 -2.02 14.57 2.70
C PHE A 198 -2.91 15.15 3.81
N ALA A 199 -2.36 16.02 4.65
CA ALA A 199 -3.00 16.56 5.84
C ALA A 199 -4.12 17.56 5.52
N HIS A 200 -3.97 18.38 4.47
CA HIS A 200 -4.93 19.44 4.17
C HIS A 200 -5.74 19.25 2.90
N LEU A 201 -5.42 18.28 2.03
CA LEU A 201 -6.27 17.95 0.87
C LEU A 201 -6.88 16.56 0.99
N HIS A 202 -6.05 15.50 1.02
CA HIS A 202 -6.56 14.12 0.99
C HIS A 202 -7.38 13.78 2.23
N ARG A 203 -6.88 14.13 3.42
CA ARG A 203 -7.62 13.99 4.69
C ARG A 203 -8.96 14.72 4.64
N LEU A 204 -9.00 15.97 4.16
CA LEU A 204 -10.22 16.76 4.03
C LEU A 204 -11.20 16.12 3.02
N ALA A 205 -10.70 15.62 1.89
CA ALA A 205 -11.51 14.97 0.86
C ALA A 205 -12.24 13.73 1.41
N ILE A 206 -11.60 12.98 2.30
CA ILE A 206 -12.24 11.86 3.03
C ILE A 206 -12.87 12.27 4.37
N ARG A 207 -12.88 13.57 4.71
CA ARG A 207 -13.38 14.14 5.97
C ARG A 207 -12.88 13.42 7.23
N PHE A 208 -11.65 12.92 7.22
CA PHE A 208 -11.07 12.29 8.41
C PHE A 208 -10.69 13.36 9.45
N PRO A 209 -10.96 13.18 10.75
CA PRO A 209 -10.75 14.24 11.74
C PRO A 209 -9.29 14.66 11.87
N GLU A 210 -9.05 15.96 11.95
CA GLU A 210 -7.70 16.52 12.06
C GLU A 210 -6.99 16.08 13.34
N SER A 211 -7.70 16.03 14.48
CA SER A 211 -7.15 15.58 15.77
C SER A 211 -6.72 14.11 15.81
N ARG A 212 -7.08 13.33 14.79
CA ARG A 212 -6.78 11.89 14.67
C ARG A 212 -5.86 11.58 13.49
N PHE A 213 -5.37 12.61 12.78
CA PHE A 213 -4.54 12.46 11.59
C PHE A 213 -3.16 13.04 11.85
N PHE A 214 -2.14 12.20 11.76
CA PHE A 214 -0.75 12.51 11.98
C PHE A 214 0.06 12.30 10.71
N TYR A 215 1.18 13.00 10.59
CA TYR A 215 2.07 12.90 9.45
C TYR A 215 3.51 12.78 9.94
N SER A 216 4.24 11.77 9.46
CA SER A 216 5.68 11.66 9.62
C SER A 216 6.37 11.86 8.27
N GLY A 217 7.01 13.03 8.13
CA GLY A 217 7.68 13.43 6.92
C GLY A 217 9.15 13.05 6.94
N THR A 218 9.63 12.32 5.94
CA THR A 218 11.07 12.09 5.74
C THR A 218 11.61 13.02 4.64
N PRO A 219 12.87 13.45 4.73
CA PRO A 219 13.41 14.45 3.81
C PRO A 219 13.64 13.88 2.40
N ALA A 220 13.41 14.71 1.39
CA ALA A 220 13.91 14.47 0.04
C ALA A 220 15.46 14.49 -0.01
N SER A 221 16.05 13.88 -1.04
CA SER A 221 17.48 14.06 -1.31
C SER A 221 17.81 15.55 -1.52
N SER A 222 18.94 15.99 -0.99
CA SER A 222 19.40 17.38 -1.11
C SER A 222 19.55 17.82 -2.56
N THR A 223 19.85 16.89 -3.47
CA THR A 223 20.04 17.15 -4.91
C THR A 223 18.73 17.40 -5.66
N SER A 224 17.58 16.94 -5.13
CA SER A 224 16.29 17.06 -5.80
C SER A 224 15.26 17.89 -5.03
N LYS A 225 15.55 18.29 -3.79
CA LYS A 225 14.62 19.02 -2.90
C LYS A 225 13.90 20.19 -3.58
N LYS A 226 14.62 21.05 -4.31
CA LYS A 226 14.02 22.21 -5.01
C LYS A 226 13.01 21.79 -6.09
N ALA A 227 13.40 20.83 -6.94
CA ALA A 227 12.54 20.32 -8.00
C ALA A 227 11.32 19.57 -7.43
N ALA A 228 11.52 18.82 -6.34
CA ALA A 228 10.46 18.13 -5.62
C ALA A 228 9.41 19.11 -5.08
N LEU A 229 9.84 20.20 -4.42
CA LEU A 229 8.94 21.24 -3.92
C LEU A 229 8.14 21.93 -5.04
N GLN A 230 8.78 22.23 -6.18
CA GLN A 230 8.10 22.83 -7.33
C GLN A 230 7.09 21.87 -7.95
N GLY A 231 7.48 20.61 -8.18
CA GLY A 231 6.60 19.58 -8.70
C GLY A 231 5.41 19.32 -7.78
N GLU A 232 5.65 19.33 -6.46
CA GLU A 232 4.60 19.17 -5.46
C GLU A 232 3.59 20.31 -5.47
N ALA A 233 4.05 21.57 -5.57
CA ALA A 233 3.14 22.72 -5.63
C ALA A 233 2.13 22.61 -6.78
N LEU A 234 2.58 22.12 -7.95
CA LEU A 234 1.72 21.88 -9.11
C LEU A 234 0.68 20.78 -8.85
N VAL A 235 1.11 19.66 -8.24
CA VAL A 235 0.19 18.55 -7.96
C VAL A 235 -0.78 18.92 -6.85
N ARG A 236 -0.37 19.71 -5.86
CA ARG A 236 -1.24 20.23 -4.80
C ARG A 236 -2.34 21.11 -5.37
N ALA A 237 -2.01 22.01 -6.30
CA ALA A 237 -3.01 22.82 -7.02
C ALA A 237 -4.01 21.94 -7.80
N GLN A 238 -3.54 20.86 -8.44
CA GLN A 238 -4.43 19.92 -9.13
C GLN A 238 -5.42 19.23 -8.17
N PHE A 239 -4.98 18.82 -6.99
CA PHE A 239 -5.87 18.21 -5.99
C PHE A 239 -6.77 19.22 -5.28
N GLN A 240 -6.43 20.51 -5.26
CA GLN A 240 -7.36 21.55 -4.80
C GLN A 240 -8.58 21.67 -5.72
N GLU A 241 -8.36 21.57 -7.04
CA GLU A 241 -9.42 21.63 -8.05
C GLU A 241 -10.17 20.30 -8.22
N ASP A 242 -9.47 19.17 -8.03
CA ASP A 242 -9.99 17.81 -8.19
C ASP A 242 -9.61 16.95 -6.98
N PRO A 243 -10.30 17.11 -5.82
CA PRO A 243 -9.93 16.48 -4.54
C PRO A 243 -9.89 14.95 -4.58
N TYR A 244 -10.59 14.34 -5.53
CA TYR A 244 -10.69 12.88 -5.69
C TYR A 244 -9.85 12.37 -6.87
N GLY A 245 -9.13 13.25 -7.59
CA GLY A 245 -8.30 12.90 -8.74
C GLY A 245 -9.07 12.21 -9.87
N CYS A 246 -10.29 12.66 -10.15
CA CYS A 246 -11.20 12.06 -11.12
C CYS A 246 -11.12 12.66 -12.53
N LYS A 247 -10.37 13.75 -12.74
CA LYS A 247 -10.35 14.55 -13.97
C LYS A 247 -8.91 14.87 -14.40
N GLY A 248 -8.80 15.47 -15.58
CA GLY A 248 -7.58 16.11 -16.07
C GLY A 248 -6.33 15.22 -16.04
N SER A 249 -5.21 15.82 -15.61
CA SER A 249 -3.90 15.17 -15.50
C SER A 249 -3.88 14.07 -14.44
N LEU A 250 -4.60 14.23 -13.33
CA LEU A 250 -4.66 13.25 -12.24
C LEU A 250 -5.29 11.94 -12.72
N LYS A 251 -6.46 11.99 -13.36
CA LYS A 251 -7.10 10.79 -13.94
C LYS A 251 -6.19 10.11 -14.97
N ARG A 252 -5.59 10.88 -15.89
CA ARG A 252 -4.67 10.32 -16.91
C ARG A 252 -3.47 9.64 -16.26
N LYS A 253 -2.93 10.22 -15.18
CA LYS A 253 -1.83 9.63 -14.41
C LYS A 253 -2.26 8.31 -13.76
N LYS A 254 -3.44 8.24 -13.13
CA LYS A 254 -3.99 6.99 -12.57
C LYS A 254 -4.13 5.89 -13.62
N VAL A 255 -4.75 6.20 -14.76
CA VAL A 255 -4.93 5.24 -15.87
C VAL A 255 -3.59 4.72 -16.38
N ARG A 256 -2.59 5.60 -16.55
CA ARG A 256 -1.25 5.20 -17.00
C ARG A 256 -0.50 4.32 -15.97
N ARG A 257 -0.84 4.44 -14.69
CA ARG A 257 -0.25 3.71 -13.57
C ARG A 257 -0.97 2.39 -13.26
N ASP A 258 -1.70 1.85 -14.23
CA ASP A 258 -2.27 0.50 -14.18
C ASP A 258 -1.89 -0.29 -15.45
N PRO A 259 -0.57 -0.46 -15.73
CA PRO A 259 -0.11 -1.12 -16.94
C PRO A 259 -0.54 -2.60 -17.04
N PHE A 260 -0.83 -3.23 -15.91
CA PHE A 260 -1.23 -4.64 -15.83
C PHE A 260 -2.76 -4.84 -15.73
N HIS A 261 -3.54 -3.75 -15.76
CA HIS A 261 -5.00 -3.77 -15.69
C HIS A 261 -5.51 -4.59 -14.50
N ARG A 262 -4.92 -4.35 -13.31
CA ARG A 262 -5.26 -5.06 -12.09
C ARG A 262 -6.69 -4.71 -11.69
N THR A 263 -7.50 -5.72 -11.35
CA THR A 263 -8.81 -5.46 -10.74
C THR A 263 -8.60 -4.84 -9.35
N ILE A 264 -9.21 -3.68 -9.12
CA ILE A 264 -9.17 -2.99 -7.82
C ILE A 264 -10.22 -3.64 -6.92
N PRO A 265 -9.83 -4.18 -5.73
CA PRO A 265 -10.76 -4.88 -4.86
C PRO A 265 -11.74 -3.91 -4.17
N TYR A 266 -11.37 -2.64 -4.01
CA TYR A 266 -12.18 -1.67 -3.30
C TYR A 266 -13.33 -1.12 -4.15
N PRO A 267 -14.49 -0.80 -3.53
CA PRO A 267 -14.75 -0.75 -2.09
C PRO A 267 -15.25 -2.07 -1.48
N ASN A 268 -15.03 -3.23 -2.11
CA ASN A 268 -15.37 -4.50 -1.45
C ASN A 268 -14.56 -4.62 -0.14
N GLY A 269 -15.21 -5.04 0.94
CA GLY A 269 -14.65 -5.00 2.29
C GLY A 269 -14.91 -3.71 3.08
N CYS A 270 -15.46 -2.67 2.45
CA CYS A 270 -15.75 -1.36 3.08
C CYS A 270 -17.10 -0.78 2.63
N PRO A 271 -18.21 -1.50 2.83
CA PRO A 271 -19.52 -1.09 2.33
C PRO A 271 -19.94 0.30 2.84
N GLU A 272 -19.54 0.67 4.06
CA GLU A 272 -19.91 1.92 4.74
C GLU A 272 -19.35 3.17 4.00
N ILE A 273 -18.27 3.02 3.23
CA ILE A 273 -17.66 4.11 2.45
C ILE A 273 -17.77 3.88 0.93
N GLN A 274 -18.62 2.97 0.46
CA GLN A 274 -18.79 2.71 -0.98
C GLN A 274 -19.11 3.97 -1.78
N GLY A 275 -19.94 4.87 -1.23
CA GLY A 275 -20.29 6.12 -1.89
C GLY A 275 -19.10 7.08 -2.05
N LEU A 276 -18.15 7.08 -1.09
CA LEU A 276 -16.93 7.89 -1.16
C LEU A 276 -16.04 7.46 -2.34
N PHE A 277 -15.91 6.15 -2.60
CA PHE A 277 -15.15 5.62 -3.74
C PHE A 277 -15.73 6.00 -5.11
N ARG A 278 -17.04 6.27 -5.19
CA ARG A 278 -17.72 6.67 -6.43
C ARG A 278 -17.79 8.18 -6.60
N TYR A 279 -17.36 8.94 -5.60
CA TYR A 279 -17.55 10.38 -5.57
C TYR A 279 -16.43 11.12 -6.32
N CYS A 280 -16.83 12.07 -7.17
CA CYS A 280 -15.95 12.86 -8.03
C CYS A 280 -16.39 14.33 -8.09
N GLY A 281 -16.73 14.90 -6.94
CA GLY A 281 -17.13 16.31 -6.79
C GLY A 281 -15.95 17.26 -6.53
N SER A 282 -16.22 18.56 -6.62
CA SER A 282 -15.27 19.64 -6.24
C SER A 282 -15.43 20.11 -4.79
N VAL A 283 -16.47 19.61 -4.09
CA VAL A 283 -16.69 19.83 -2.66
C VAL A 283 -16.46 18.51 -1.92
N THR A 284 -16.36 18.54 -0.59
CA THR A 284 -16.21 17.32 0.20
C THR A 284 -17.44 16.41 0.11
N TYR A 285 -17.21 15.10 0.15
CA TYR A 285 -18.24 14.08 0.08
C TYR A 285 -19.36 14.30 1.12
N PRO A 286 -20.63 14.45 0.69
CA PRO A 286 -21.73 14.83 1.59
C PRO A 286 -22.34 13.65 2.35
N GLY A 287 -22.03 12.40 1.97
CA GLY A 287 -22.58 11.23 2.63
C GLY A 287 -22.02 11.01 4.05
N SER A 288 -22.68 10.14 4.81
CA SER A 288 -22.22 9.70 6.12
C SER A 288 -20.90 8.94 6.02
N LEU A 289 -20.02 9.13 7.00
CA LEU A 289 -18.74 8.46 7.11
C LEU A 289 -18.56 7.93 8.54
N PRO A 290 -17.93 6.75 8.71
CA PRO A 290 -17.88 6.03 9.98
C PRO A 290 -16.96 6.68 11.03
N TRP A 291 -16.24 7.74 10.67
CA TRP A 291 -15.33 8.49 11.53
C TRP A 291 -15.75 9.94 11.77
N THR A 292 -16.91 10.35 11.28
CA THR A 292 -17.43 11.73 11.44
C THR A 292 -18.39 11.90 12.61
N GLU A 293 -18.65 10.82 13.36
CA GLU A 293 -19.43 10.83 14.60
C GLU A 293 -18.53 11.03 15.83
#